data_AF-A0A351F8Q3-F1
#
_entry.id   AF-A0A351F8Q3-F1
#
_cell.length_a   1.000
_cell.length_b   1.000
_cell.length_c   1.000
_cell.angle_alpha   90.00
_cell.angle_beta   90.00
_cell.angle_gamma   90.00
#
_symmetry.space_group_name_H-M   'P 1'
#
loop_
_entity.id
_entity.type
_entity.pdbx_description
1 polymer ?
#
loop_
_entity_poly.entity_id
_entity_poly.type
_entity_poly.pdbx_seq_one_letter_code
_entity_poly.pdbx_strand_id
1 'polypeptide(L)'
;MPQRLPEERKHDFDEINLGLTPEQAVAEAKRCLECGCHDYHDCKLIRYANEYDVHPERFNGDKHNCPKERKLVCIERDQNKCILCNLCVRVCDEEVGKGVLGLVGRGFTTVIKPEFNSEETVEFCKNCRKCVDSCPTGALKSL
;
A
#
# COMPACT_ATOMS: atom_id res chain seq x y z
N MET A 1 7.20 17.25 -8.44
CA MET A 1 7.39 18.68 -8.18
C MET A 1 7.70 19.37 -9.49
N PRO A 2 7.14 20.55 -9.76
CA PRO A 2 7.49 21.36 -10.92
C PRO A 2 9.00 21.61 -10.98
N GLN A 3 9.58 21.38 -12.16
CA GLN A 3 11.00 21.60 -12.42
C GLN A 3 11.18 22.55 -13.58
N ARG A 4 12.27 23.31 -13.57
CA ARG A 4 12.68 24.14 -14.70
C ARG A 4 12.99 23.27 -15.92
N LEU A 5 12.76 23.81 -17.11
CA LEU A 5 13.02 23.09 -18.36
C LEU A 5 14.52 22.78 -18.51
N PRO A 6 14.89 21.62 -19.09
CA PRO A 6 16.30 21.27 -19.27
C PRO A 6 17.13 22.32 -20.03
N GLU A 7 16.52 23.04 -20.97
CA GLU A 7 17.22 24.05 -21.77
C GLU A 7 17.57 25.32 -20.97
N GLU A 8 16.75 25.67 -19.99
CA GLU A 8 17.03 26.81 -19.10
C GLU A 8 18.14 26.46 -18.11
N ARG A 9 18.13 25.23 -17.60
CA ARG A 9 19.09 24.71 -16.59
C ARG A 9 20.53 24.57 -17.08
N LYS A 10 20.78 24.64 -18.39
CA LYS A 10 22.14 24.52 -18.96
C LYS A 10 22.96 25.80 -18.87
N HIS A 11 22.30 26.93 -18.61
CA HIS A 11 22.90 28.25 -18.74
C HIS A 11 23.06 28.99 -17.41
N ASP A 12 22.53 28.45 -16.32
CA ASP A 12 22.64 29.00 -14.97
C ASP A 12 22.75 27.88 -13.93
N PHE A 13 23.00 28.28 -12.68
CA PHE A 13 23.03 27.38 -11.52
C PHE A 13 21.86 27.65 -10.56
N ASP A 14 20.78 28.25 -11.06
CA ASP A 14 19.63 28.59 -10.23
C ASP A 14 18.82 27.33 -9.86
N GLU A 15 17.92 27.47 -8.89
CA GLU A 15 17.20 26.34 -8.31
C GLU A 15 16.38 25.56 -9.35
N ILE A 16 16.60 24.24 -9.39
CA ILE A 16 15.96 23.33 -10.37
C ILE A 16 14.49 23.05 -10.00
N ASN A 17 14.23 22.87 -8.70
CA ASN A 17 12.92 22.53 -8.19
C ASN A 17 12.20 23.81 -7.79
N LEU A 18 11.12 24.16 -8.47
CA LEU A 18 10.41 25.43 -8.26
C LEU A 18 9.49 25.42 -7.03
N GLY A 19 9.50 24.34 -6.24
CA GLY A 19 8.53 24.12 -5.19
C GLY A 19 7.11 23.87 -5.72
N LEU A 20 6.15 23.72 -4.81
CA LEU A 20 4.72 23.69 -5.12
C LEU A 20 4.12 25.05 -4.78
N THR A 21 3.16 25.55 -5.56
CA THR A 21 2.35 26.70 -5.12
C THR A 21 1.53 26.32 -3.89
N PRO A 22 1.02 27.29 -3.09
CA PRO A 22 0.17 26.99 -1.95
C PRO A 22 -1.03 26.10 -2.30
N GLU A 23 -1.66 26.33 -3.45
CA GLU A 23 -2.80 25.54 -3.92
C GLU A 23 -2.39 24.13 -4.30
N GLN A 24 -1.27 23.98 -5.02
CA GLN A 24 -0.70 22.68 -5.38
C GLN A 24 -0.25 21.91 -4.13
N ALA A 25 0.33 22.58 -3.15
CA ALA A 25 0.75 21.97 -1.89
C ALA A 25 -0.46 21.47 -1.08
N VAL A 26 -1.57 22.23 -1.05
CA VAL A 26 -2.81 21.80 -0.39
C VAL A 26 -3.47 20.65 -1.15
N ALA A 27 -3.49 20.67 -2.48
CA ALA A 27 -4.00 19.57 -3.30
C ALA A 27 -3.17 18.29 -3.08
N GLU A 28 -1.84 18.42 -3.08
CA GLU A 28 -0.91 17.34 -2.76
C GLU A 28 -1.17 16.79 -1.34
N ALA A 29 -1.25 17.67 -0.33
CA ALA A 29 -1.48 17.28 1.05
C ALA A 29 -2.83 16.56 1.23
N LYS A 30 -3.89 17.02 0.56
CA LYS A 30 -5.20 16.33 0.56
C LYS A 30 -5.10 14.94 -0.05
N ARG A 31 -4.43 14.80 -1.20
CA ARG A 31 -4.14 13.50 -1.83
C ARG A 31 -3.36 12.58 -0.89
N CYS A 32 -2.36 13.11 -0.18
CA CYS A 32 -1.55 12.35 0.78
C CYS A 32 -2.33 11.90 2.02
N LEU A 33 -3.32 12.68 2.48
CA LEU A 33 -4.11 12.38 3.68
C LEU A 33 -5.38 11.54 3.43
N GLU A 34 -5.82 11.41 2.18
CA GLU A 34 -7.01 10.63 1.81
C GLU A 34 -6.92 9.14 2.22
N CYS A 35 -5.73 8.54 2.17
CA CYS A 35 -5.56 7.12 2.46
C CYS A 35 -5.58 6.79 3.98
N GLY A 36 -5.34 7.79 4.85
CA GLY A 36 -5.23 7.58 6.30
C GLY A 36 -4.24 6.46 6.68
N CYS A 37 -3.19 6.27 5.88
CA CYS A 37 -2.21 5.21 6.04
C CYS A 37 -0.97 5.74 6.76
N HIS A 38 -0.58 5.09 7.85
CA HIS A 38 0.60 5.46 8.62
C HIS A 38 1.92 5.08 7.91
N ASP A 39 1.86 4.17 6.93
CA ASP A 39 3.01 3.68 6.17
C ASP A 39 3.23 4.50 4.87
N TYR A 40 2.85 5.78 4.86
CA TYR A 40 2.92 6.64 3.68
C TYR A 40 4.33 6.69 3.08
N HIS A 41 5.36 6.77 3.93
CA HIS A 41 6.75 6.88 3.50
C HIS A 41 7.29 5.61 2.82
N ASP A 42 6.73 4.45 3.14
CA ASP A 42 7.18 3.15 2.61
C ASP A 42 6.24 2.57 1.55
N CYS A 43 5.08 3.22 1.33
CA CYS A 43 4.06 2.76 0.40
C CYS A 43 4.53 2.87 -1.06
N LYS A 44 4.90 1.71 -1.65
CA LYS A 44 5.35 1.61 -3.05
C LYS A 44 4.25 2.03 -4.03
N LEU A 45 2.98 1.77 -3.69
CA LEU A 45 1.85 2.16 -4.55
C LEU A 45 1.77 3.68 -4.71
N ILE A 46 1.87 4.44 -3.63
CA ILE A 46 1.85 5.91 -3.69
C ILE A 46 3.08 6.43 -4.42
N ARG A 47 4.27 5.86 -4.12
CA ARG A 47 5.52 6.22 -4.80
C ARG A 47 5.40 6.09 -6.32
N TYR A 48 4.94 4.93 -6.80
CA TYR A 48 4.79 4.70 -8.23
C TYR A 48 3.62 5.47 -8.83
N ALA A 49 2.53 5.69 -8.10
CA ALA A 49 1.43 6.54 -8.58
C ALA A 49 1.91 7.97 -8.85
N ASN A 50 2.79 8.50 -7.99
CA ASN A 50 3.40 9.82 -8.16
C ASN A 50 4.47 9.84 -9.26
N GLU A 51 5.25 8.77 -9.40
CA GLU A 51 6.32 8.66 -10.40
C GLU A 51 5.78 8.55 -11.83
N TYR A 52 4.71 7.79 -12.03
CA TYR A 52 4.11 7.55 -13.35
C TYR A 52 2.95 8.49 -13.70
N ASP A 53 2.72 9.53 -12.88
CA ASP A 53 1.64 10.52 -13.05
C ASP A 53 0.27 9.86 -13.30
N VAL A 54 -0.11 8.98 -12.36
CA VAL A 54 -1.37 8.24 -12.46
C VAL A 54 -2.55 9.17 -12.16
N HIS A 55 -3.60 9.07 -13.00
CA HIS A 55 -4.86 9.81 -12.89
C HIS A 55 -6.03 8.88 -12.49
N PRO A 56 -6.28 8.64 -11.18
CA PRO A 56 -7.35 7.74 -10.71
C PRO A 56 -8.74 8.14 -11.21
N GLU A 57 -8.98 9.43 -11.42
CA GLU A 57 -10.23 10.02 -11.92
C GLU A 57 -10.66 9.49 -13.30
N ARG A 58 -9.75 8.90 -14.07
CA ARG A 58 -10.07 8.26 -15.35
C ARG A 58 -10.96 7.02 -15.18
N PHE A 59 -10.89 6.36 -14.03
CA PHE A 59 -11.61 5.13 -13.77
C PHE A 59 -12.85 5.41 -12.94
N ASN A 60 -14.01 5.05 -13.50
CA ASN A 60 -15.30 5.12 -12.81
C ASN A 60 -15.84 3.70 -12.57
N GLY A 61 -16.67 3.54 -11.54
CA GLY A 61 -17.29 2.26 -11.20
C GLY A 61 -17.22 1.93 -9.72
N ASP A 62 -17.73 0.75 -9.39
CA ASP A 62 -17.78 0.29 -8.02
C ASP A 62 -16.38 0.01 -7.47
N LYS A 63 -16.17 0.41 -6.21
CA LYS A 63 -14.97 0.08 -5.45
C LYS A 63 -15.24 -1.17 -4.62
N HIS A 64 -14.23 -2.03 -4.48
CA HIS A 64 -14.36 -3.21 -3.63
C HIS A 64 -14.47 -2.74 -2.18
N ASN A 65 -15.71 -2.71 -1.66
CA ASN A 65 -15.98 -2.26 -0.31
C ASN A 65 -15.84 -3.44 0.63
N CYS A 66 -14.66 -3.54 1.24
CA CYS A 66 -14.32 -4.67 2.08
C CYS A 66 -14.02 -4.15 3.49
N PRO A 67 -14.91 -4.36 4.48
CA PRO A 67 -14.73 -3.76 5.79
C PRO A 67 -13.42 -4.23 6.44
N LYS A 68 -12.72 -3.30 7.10
CA LYS A 68 -11.53 -3.61 7.91
C LYS A 68 -11.88 -4.72 8.89
N GLU A 69 -11.10 -5.81 8.86
CA GLU A 69 -11.32 -6.91 9.78
C GLU A 69 -10.96 -6.46 11.22
N ARG A 70 -11.95 -6.45 12.11
CA ARG A 70 -11.79 -6.05 13.53
C ARG A 70 -11.34 -7.20 14.44
N LYS A 71 -11.36 -8.46 13.97
CA LYS A 71 -10.82 -9.60 14.73
C LYS A 71 -9.31 -9.66 14.51
N LEU A 72 -8.64 -8.89 15.36
CA LEU A 72 -7.23 -8.57 15.33
C LEU A 72 -6.46 -9.55 16.22
N VAL A 73 -5.95 -10.64 15.63
CA VAL A 73 -5.25 -11.67 16.42
C VAL A 73 -3.74 -11.39 16.54
N CYS A 74 -3.14 -10.79 15.50
CA CYS A 74 -1.72 -10.40 15.49
C CYS A 74 -1.37 -9.37 14.41
N ILE A 75 -2.11 -9.36 13.30
CA ILE A 75 -1.90 -8.49 12.14
C ILE A 75 -3.23 -7.81 11.80
N GLU A 76 -3.23 -6.48 11.71
CA GLU A 76 -4.33 -5.69 11.18
C GLU A 76 -4.36 -5.83 9.65
N ARG A 77 -5.56 -6.04 9.11
CA ARG A 77 -5.79 -6.22 7.67
C ARG A 77 -6.85 -5.27 7.15
N ASP A 78 -6.44 -4.37 6.27
CA ASP A 78 -7.33 -3.47 5.52
C ASP A 78 -7.37 -3.90 4.05
N GLN A 79 -8.40 -4.67 3.70
CA GLN A 79 -8.57 -5.19 2.34
C GLN A 79 -8.85 -4.08 1.32
N ASN A 80 -9.31 -2.89 1.74
CA ASN A 80 -9.50 -1.76 0.82
C ASN A 80 -8.16 -1.20 0.30
N LYS A 81 -7.07 -1.46 1.03
CA LYS A 81 -5.70 -1.04 0.65
C LYS A 81 -4.94 -2.17 -0.06
N CYS A 82 -5.50 -3.37 -0.12
CA CYS A 82 -4.88 -4.51 -0.75
C CYS A 82 -5.09 -4.46 -2.27
N ILE A 83 -4.00 -4.50 -3.03
CA ILE A 83 -4.01 -4.56 -4.50
C ILE A 83 -3.98 -5.99 -5.04
N LEU A 84 -4.19 -7.00 -4.18
CA LEU A 84 -4.18 -8.43 -4.53
C LEU A 84 -2.91 -8.89 -5.27
N CYS A 85 -1.76 -8.30 -4.95
CA CYS A 85 -0.46 -8.65 -5.58
C CYS A 85 0.06 -10.06 -5.23
N ASN A 86 -0.61 -10.77 -4.32
CA ASN A 86 -0.26 -12.12 -3.85
C ASN A 86 1.12 -12.25 -3.16
N LEU A 87 1.84 -11.15 -2.90
CA LEU A 87 3.18 -11.21 -2.34
C LEU A 87 3.21 -11.76 -0.91
N CYS A 88 2.26 -11.37 -0.07
CA CYS A 88 2.16 -11.84 1.32
C CYS A 88 1.90 -13.36 1.41
N VAL A 89 1.11 -13.90 0.49
CA VAL A 89 0.82 -15.35 0.38
C VAL A 89 2.09 -16.08 -0.03
N ARG A 90 2.76 -15.61 -1.09
CA ARG A 90 4.02 -16.19 -1.57
C ARG A 90 5.12 -16.16 -0.53
N VAL A 91 5.31 -15.06 0.18
CA VAL A 91 6.31 -14.96 1.27
C VAL A 91 5.96 -15.93 2.41
N CYS A 92 4.68 -16.06 2.76
CA CYS A 92 4.24 -16.98 3.80
C CYS A 92 4.43 -18.47 3.42
N ASP A 93 4.29 -18.79 2.14
CA ASP A 93 4.40 -20.16 1.62
C ASP A 93 5.85 -20.51 1.22
N GLU A 94 6.46 -19.73 0.32
CA GLU A 94 7.75 -19.99 -0.29
C GLU A 94 8.94 -19.69 0.64
N GLU A 95 8.91 -18.59 1.40
CA GLU A 95 10.04 -18.21 2.27
C GLU A 95 9.89 -18.76 3.69
N VAL A 96 8.68 -18.71 4.25
CA VAL A 96 8.41 -19.12 5.63
C VAL A 96 8.04 -20.60 5.72
N GLY A 97 7.49 -21.20 4.66
CA GLY A 97 7.10 -22.61 4.65
C GLY A 97 5.86 -22.91 5.49
N LYS A 98 4.99 -21.92 5.74
CA LYS A 98 3.79 -22.10 6.58
C LYS A 98 2.48 -22.04 5.81
N GLY A 99 2.41 -21.25 4.75
CA GLY A 99 1.23 -21.19 3.87
C GLY A 99 -0.08 -20.76 4.58
N VAL A 100 0.01 -19.91 5.61
CA VAL A 100 -1.16 -19.53 6.45
C VAL A 100 -2.09 -18.57 5.71
N LEU A 101 -1.57 -17.77 4.79
CA LEU A 101 -2.35 -16.77 4.05
C LEU A 101 -2.80 -17.34 2.71
N GLY A 102 -4.05 -17.06 2.33
CA GLY A 102 -4.61 -17.45 1.04
C GLY A 102 -5.51 -16.39 0.42
N LEU A 103 -5.68 -16.48 -0.89
CA LEU A 103 -6.70 -15.77 -1.65
C LEU A 103 -8.03 -16.51 -1.49
N VAL A 104 -9.05 -15.84 -0.95
CA VAL A 104 -10.38 -16.39 -0.73
C VAL A 104 -11.40 -15.63 -1.56
N GLY A 105 -12.31 -16.37 -2.21
CA GLY A 105 -13.29 -15.81 -3.14
C GLY A 105 -12.81 -15.87 -4.59
N ARG A 106 -13.52 -15.15 -5.48
CA ARG A 106 -13.16 -15.03 -6.91
C ARG A 106 -13.59 -13.68 -7.46
N GLY A 107 -12.83 -13.19 -8.44
CA GLY A 107 -13.13 -11.94 -9.12
C GLY A 107 -13.10 -10.74 -8.17
N PHE A 108 -14.10 -9.89 -8.26
CA PHE A 108 -14.17 -8.62 -7.54
C PHE A 108 -14.25 -8.77 -6.01
N THR A 109 -14.70 -9.91 -5.50
CA THR A 109 -14.86 -10.16 -4.05
C THR A 109 -13.67 -10.88 -3.42
N THR A 110 -12.57 -11.01 -4.15
CA THR A 110 -11.37 -11.72 -3.67
C THR A 110 -10.71 -10.95 -2.53
N VAL A 111 -10.35 -11.67 -1.47
CA VAL A 111 -9.72 -11.11 -0.27
C VAL A 111 -8.58 -11.99 0.21
N ILE A 112 -7.61 -11.40 0.91
CA ILE A 112 -6.56 -12.16 1.60
C ILE A 112 -7.05 -12.57 2.98
N LYS A 113 -7.14 -13.88 3.25
CA LYS A 113 -7.51 -14.39 4.57
C LYS A 113 -6.47 -15.37 5.11
N PRO A 114 -6.18 -15.30 6.43
CA PRO A 114 -5.39 -16.30 7.11
C PRO A 114 -6.27 -17.50 7.48
N GLU A 115 -5.66 -18.67 7.53
CA GLU A 115 -6.18 -19.86 8.18
C GLU A 115 -5.57 -20.00 9.58
N PHE A 116 -6.02 -19.18 10.53
CA PHE A 116 -5.60 -19.29 11.93
C PHE A 116 -6.35 -20.42 12.64
N ASN A 117 -5.95 -21.66 12.34
CA ASN A 117 -6.56 -22.86 12.93
C ASN A 117 -6.02 -23.21 14.34
N SER A 118 -4.96 -22.54 14.82
CA SER A 118 -4.38 -22.80 16.15
C SER A 118 -3.76 -21.57 16.79
N GLU A 119 -3.75 -21.54 18.13
CA GLU A 119 -3.06 -20.50 18.92
C GLU A 119 -1.55 -20.47 18.66
N GLU A 120 -0.94 -21.63 18.39
CA GLU A 120 0.48 -21.72 18.01
C GLU A 120 0.78 -20.97 16.70
N THR A 121 -0.11 -21.08 15.71
CA THR A 121 0.05 -20.38 14.43
C THR A 121 -0.02 -18.87 14.62
N VAL A 122 -0.94 -18.42 15.47
CA VAL A 122 -1.08 -17.01 15.84
C VAL A 122 0.19 -16.50 16.51
N GLU A 123 0.72 -17.23 17.48
CA GLU A 123 1.94 -16.85 18.21
C GLU A 123 3.18 -16.84 17.30
N PHE A 124 3.27 -17.79 16.38
CA PHE A 124 4.30 -17.78 15.35
C PHE A 124 4.19 -16.54 14.45
N CYS A 125 2.99 -16.20 13.98
CA CYS A 125 2.77 -15.05 13.11
C CYS A 125 3.05 -13.72 13.82
N LYS A 126 2.79 -13.61 15.13
CA LYS A 126 3.18 -12.43 15.94
C LYS A 126 4.67 -12.14 15.87
N ASN A 127 5.51 -13.18 15.82
CA ASN A 127 6.96 -13.05 15.79
C ASN A 127 7.52 -12.97 14.36
N CYS A 128 6.94 -13.70 13.41
CA CYS A 128 7.46 -13.82 12.04
C CYS A 128 7.34 -12.50 11.25
N ARG A 129 6.15 -11.89 11.23
CA ARG A 129 5.83 -10.58 10.59
C ARG A 129 6.23 -10.35 9.12
N LYS A 130 6.89 -11.28 8.44
CA LYS A 130 7.37 -11.12 7.06
C LYS A 130 6.29 -10.70 6.05
N CYS A 131 5.05 -11.14 6.24
CA CYS A 131 3.95 -10.73 5.37
C CYS A 131 3.66 -9.22 5.47
N VAL A 132 3.79 -8.62 6.66
CA VAL A 132 3.67 -7.17 6.89
C VAL A 132 4.82 -6.45 6.19
N ASP A 133 6.06 -6.89 6.43
CA ASP A 133 7.27 -6.26 5.85
C ASP A 133 7.28 -6.32 4.32
N SER A 134 6.74 -7.41 3.75
CA SER A 134 6.65 -7.58 2.30
C SER A 134 5.55 -6.75 1.64
N CYS A 135 4.57 -6.25 2.41
CA CYS A 135 3.40 -5.61 1.85
C CYS A 135 3.80 -4.32 1.11
N PRO A 136 3.52 -4.18 -0.21
CA PRO A 136 3.88 -2.98 -0.97
C PRO A 136 2.95 -1.80 -0.69
N THR A 137 1.87 -2.03 0.07
CA THR A 137 0.87 -1.05 0.49
C THR A 137 0.69 -1.15 2.00
N GLY A 138 -0.02 -0.21 2.62
CA GLY A 138 -0.40 -0.32 4.05
C GLY A 138 -1.63 -1.19 4.30
N ALA A 139 -1.78 -2.30 3.58
CA ALA A 139 -2.90 -3.23 3.76
C ALA A 139 -2.70 -4.18 4.94
N LEU A 140 -1.46 -4.48 5.30
CA LEU A 140 -1.09 -5.33 6.42
C LEU A 140 -0.28 -4.48 7.41
N LYS A 141 -0.65 -4.49 8.69
CA LYS A 141 0.07 -3.77 9.74
C LYS A 141 0.22 -4.65 10.98
N SER A 142 1.40 -4.62 11.61
CA SER A 142 1.59 -5.27 12.90
C SER A 142 0.90 -4.50 14.02
N LEU A 143 0.24 -5.22 14.93
CA LEU A 143 -0.33 -4.67 16.16
C LEU A 143 0.67 -4.70 17.31
#